data_AF-A0A2D8R8C8-F1
#
_entry.id   AF-A0A2D8R8C8-F1
#
_cell.length_a   1.000
_cell.length_b   1.000
_cell.length_c   1.000
_cell.angle_alpha   90.00
_cell.angle_beta   90.00
_cell.angle_gamma   90.00
#
_symmetry.space_group_name_H-M   'P 1'
#
loop_
_entity.id
_entity.type
_entity.pdbx_description
1 polymer ?
#
loop_
_entity_poly.entity_id
_entity_poly.type
_entity_poly.pdbx_seq_one_letter_code
_entity_poly.pdbx_strand_id
1 'polypeptide(L)' 'MPRIRRLIPHFTTLRHWVQTQRSRRELARLPEHLLNDIGIDALARKHELSKPFWVD' A
#
# COMPACT_ATOMS: atom_id res chain seq x y z
N MET A 1 15.66 2.61 -24.27
CA MET A 1 14.32 2.94 -23.72
C MET A 1 14.50 3.89 -22.55
N PRO A 2 14.36 5.21 -22.71
CA PRO A 2 14.48 6.12 -21.57
C PRO A 2 13.23 5.98 -20.70
N ARG A 3 13.43 5.60 -19.43
CA ARG A 3 12.42 5.64 -18.38
C ARG A 3 11.98 7.10 -18.22
N ILE A 4 10.81 7.42 -18.75
CA ILE A 4 10.16 8.72 -18.53
C ILE A 4 9.93 8.85 -17.03
N ARG A 5 10.80 9.61 -16.36
CA ARG A 5 10.61 10.04 -14.98
C ARG A 5 9.44 11.02 -15.03
N ARG A 6 8.21 10.51 -14.87
CA ARG A 6 7.00 11.32 -14.76
C ARG A 6 7.27 12.38 -13.69
N LEU A 7 7.26 13.65 -14.07
CA LEU A 7 7.11 14.74 -13.11
C LEU A 7 5.71 14.56 -12.54
N ILE A 8 5.63 13.94 -11.36
CA ILE A 8 4.37 13.68 -10.69
C ILE A 8 3.85 15.03 -10.20
N PRO A 9 2.68 15.51 -10.65
CA PRO A 9 2.08 16.69 -10.05
C PRO A 9 1.92 16.44 -8.54
N HIS A 10 2.38 17.37 -7.69
CA HIS A 10 2.35 17.17 -6.23
C HIS A 10 0.97 16.73 -5.68
N PHE A 11 -0.12 17.16 -6.33
CA PHE A 11 -1.48 16.71 -6.02
C PHE A 11 -1.76 15.22 -6.31
N THR A 12 -1.18 14.66 -7.36
CA THR A 12 -1.35 13.23 -7.66
C THR A 12 -0.60 12.36 -6.66
N THR A 13 0.55 12.82 -6.17
CA THR A 13 1.30 12.16 -5.08
C THR A 13 0.49 12.14 -3.79
N LEU A 14 -0.10 13.28 -3.39
CA LEU A 14 -0.96 13.35 -2.21
C LEU A 14 -2.18 12.45 -2.31
N ARG A 15 -2.84 12.43 -3.48
CA ARG A 15 -3.98 11.54 -3.72
C ARG A 15 -3.57 10.07 -3.61
N HIS A 16 -2.41 9.71 -4.16
CA HIS A 16 -1.86 8.37 -4.05
C HIS A 16 -1.62 7.99 -2.59
N TRP A 17 -0.98 8.87 -1.80
CA TRP A 17 -0.76 8.63 -0.37
C TRP A 17 -2.06 8.44 0.42
N VAL A 18 -3.09 9.26 0.18
CA VAL A 18 -4.40 9.07 0.82
C VAL A 18 -5.01 7.73 0.44
N GLN A 19 -4.89 7.32 -0.82
CA GLN A 19 -5.40 6.04 -1.30
C GLN A 19 -4.65 4.86 -0.67
N THR A 20 -3.32 4.87 -0.69
CA THR A 20 -2.48 3.85 -0.04
C THR A 20 -2.74 3.76 1.46
N GLN A 21 -2.91 4.90 2.14
CA GLN A 21 -3.28 4.96 3.55
C GLN A 21 -4.63 4.30 3.82
N ARG A 22 -5.66 4.63 3.03
CA ARG A 22 -6.99 4.00 3.15
C ARG A 22 -6.92 2.50 2.93
N SER A 23 -6.26 2.04 1.87
CA SER A 23 -6.11 0.62 1.58
C SER A 23 -5.39 -0.14 2.69
N ARG A 24 -4.34 0.43 3.28
CA ARG A 24 -3.62 -0.20 4.41
C ARG A 24 -4.44 -0.24 5.70
N ARG A 25 -5.28 0.78 5.95
CA ARG A 25 -6.21 0.76 7.09
C ARG A 25 -7.28 -0.32 6.94
N GLU A 26 -7.80 -0.50 5.73
CA GLU A 26 -8.74 -1.59 5.45
C GLU A 26 -8.06 -2.96 5.56
N LEU A 27 -6.83 -3.11 5.06
CA LEU A 27 -6.03 -4.32 5.24
C LEU A 27 -5.73 -4.63 6.71
N ALA A 28 -5.46 -3.61 7.53
CA ALA A 28 -5.22 -3.76 8.96
C ALA A 28 -6.50 -4.11 9.75
N ARG A 29 -7.67 -3.72 9.25
CA ARG A 29 -8.98 -4.09 9.83
C ARG A 29 -9.44 -5.47 9.42
N LEU A 30 -8.88 -6.03 8.34
CA LEU A 30 -9.27 -7.34 7.87
C LEU A 30 -8.89 -8.41 8.92
N PRO A 31 -9.82 -9.29 9.31
CA PRO A 31 -9.55 -10.36 10.26
C PRO A 31 -8.50 -11.34 9.73
N GLU A 32 -7.66 -11.86 10.63
CA GLU A 32 -6.60 -12.85 10.33
C GLU A 32 -7.10 -14.05 9.51
N HIS A 33 -8.30 -14.56 9.83
CA HIS A 33 -8.86 -15.72 9.15
C HIS A 33 -9.17 -15.44 7.66
N LEU A 34 -9.69 -14.25 7.32
CA LEU A 34 -9.95 -13.88 5.93
C LEU A 34 -8.67 -13.70 5.14
N LEU A 35 -7.59 -13.27 5.79
CA LEU A 35 -6.28 -13.15 5.17
C LEU A 35 -5.67 -14.52 4.90
N ASN A 36 -5.84 -15.46 5.83
CA ASN A 36 -5.42 -16.85 5.63
C ASN A 36 -6.21 -17.53 4.50
N ASP A 37 -7.52 -17.27 4.39
CA ASP A 37 -8.36 -17.82 3.32
C ASP A 37 -7.91 -17.39 1.92
N ILE A 38 -7.36 -16.18 1.77
CA ILE A 38 -6.78 -15.68 0.52
C ILE A 38 -5.26 -15.94 0.40
N GLY A 39 -4.69 -16.71 1.34
CA GLY A 39 -3.27 -17.11 1.33
C GLY A 39 -2.28 -16.00 1.70
N ILE A 40 -2.74 -14.92 2.36
CA ILE A 40 -1.87 -13.85 2.87
C ILE A 40 -1.42 -14.18 4.29
N ASP A 41 -0.15 -14.59 4.39
CA ASP A 41 0.51 -14.84 5.67
C ASP A 41 0.65 -13.57 6.53
N ALA A 42 0.63 -13.76 7.85
CA ALA A 42 0.77 -12.69 8.83
C ALA A 42 2.09 -11.93 8.69
N LEU A 43 3.17 -12.61 8.28
CA LEU A 43 4.47 -11.98 8.04
C LEU A 43 4.42 -11.07 6.81
N ALA A 44 3.78 -11.52 5.73
CA ALA A 44 3.56 -10.72 4.52
C ALA A 44 2.71 -9.48 4.83
N ARG A 45 1.66 -9.62 5.65
CA ARG A 45 0.84 -8.49 6.11
C ARG A 45 1.65 -7.46 6.89
N LYS A 46 2.47 -7.90 7.86
CA LYS A 46 3.34 -7.00 8.63
C LYS A 46 4.35 -6.29 7.74
N HIS A 47 4.90 -7.00 6.75
CA HIS A 47 5.81 -6.42 5.76
C HIS A 47 5.09 -5.37 4.89
N GLU A 48 3.85 -5.63 4.46
CA GLU A 48 3.06 -4.68 3.65
C GLU A 48 2.68 -3.41 4.45
N LEU A 49 2.34 -3.58 5.73
CA LEU A 49 2.02 -2.48 6.64
C LEU A 49 3.24 -1.64 7.02
N SER A 50 4.43 -2.24 7.09
CA SER A 50 5.67 -1.55 7.45
C SER A 50 6.29 -0.74 6.31
N LYS A 51 5.89 -1.01 5.05
CA LYS A 51 6.35 -0.21 3.91
C LYS A 51 6.03 1.27 4.16
N PRO A 52 6.94 2.21 3.92
CA PRO A 52 6.58 3.62 3.93
C PRO A 52 5.52 3.89 2.85
N PHE A 53 4.59 4.79 3.13
CA PHE A 53 3.54 5.16 2.16
C PHE A 53 3.99 6.28 1.21
N TRP A 54 5.11 6.94 1.54
CA TRP A 54 5.65 8.11 0.84
C TRP A 54 6.76 7.78 -0.16
N VAL A 55 7.16 6.51 -0.26
CA VAL A 55 8.20 6.09 -1.20
C VAL A 55 7.53 5.72 -2.51
N ASP A 56 7.78 6.56 -3.52
CA ASP A 56 7.50 6.31 -4.93
C ASP A 56 8.56 5.36 -5.51
#